data_AF-A0A947AWG5-F1
#
_entry.id   AF-A0A947AWG5-F1
#
_cell.length_a   1.000
_cell.length_b   1.000
_cell.length_c   1.000
_cell.angle_alpha   90.00
_cell.angle_beta   90.00
_cell.angle_gamma   90.00
#
_symmetry.space_group_name_H-M   'P 1'
#
loop_
_entity.id
_entity.type
_entity.pdbx_description
1 polymer ?
#
loop_
_entity_poly.entity_id
_entity_poly.type
_entity_poly.pdbx_seq_one_letter_code
_entity_poly.pdbx_strand_id
1 'polypeptide(L)'
;MRKVSNYFFVILLFFSVLTVAQENRYTKGAENGYSWKAMSNPLRIYDDSKYNYLSEILERYRLLQQNFPEVEHLGCSEELNDLLKAGESENISLEDMVKAIDEFYTSTENVSIPIIFAYCFRIKELSGKSDEELIMYLNEVIEFCRD
;
A
#
# COMPACT_ATOMS: atom_id res chain seq x y z
N MET A 1 -0.20 -0.39 -51.48
CA MET A 1 0.26 -0.54 -50.08
C MET A 1 -0.47 0.41 -49.11
N ARG A 2 -1.82 0.42 -49.07
CA ARG A 2 -2.58 1.34 -48.20
C ARG A 2 -3.32 0.64 -47.05
N LYS A 3 -3.60 -0.66 -47.18
CA LYS A 3 -4.30 -1.46 -46.16
C LYS A 3 -3.42 -1.86 -44.97
N VAL A 4 -2.13 -2.11 -45.18
CA VAL A 4 -1.18 -2.49 -44.11
C VAL A 4 -1.01 -1.37 -43.08
N SER A 5 -1.12 -0.11 -43.52
CA SER A 5 -1.04 1.08 -42.68
C SER A 5 -2.16 1.16 -41.63
N ASN A 6 -3.37 0.70 -41.95
CA ASN A 6 -4.51 0.78 -41.04
C ASN A 6 -4.45 -0.30 -39.95
N TYR A 7 -4.03 -1.52 -40.29
CA TYR A 7 -3.86 -2.59 -39.30
C TYR A 7 -2.72 -2.29 -38.32
N PHE A 8 -1.63 -1.70 -38.81
CA PHE A 8 -0.51 -1.28 -37.96
C PHE A 8 -0.91 -0.19 -36.96
N PHE A 9 -1.75 0.76 -37.38
CA PHE A 9 -2.29 1.80 -36.51
C PHE A 9 -3.23 1.24 -35.43
N VAL A 10 -4.07 0.26 -35.78
CA VAL A 10 -4.95 -0.43 -34.81
C VAL A 10 -4.13 -1.23 -33.79
N ILE A 11 -3.06 -1.90 -34.22
CA ILE A 11 -2.15 -2.63 -33.33
C ILE A 11 -1.43 -1.65 -32.37
N LEU A 12 -0.93 -0.52 -32.88
CA LEU A 12 -0.30 0.51 -32.04
C LEU A 12 -1.26 1.10 -31.01
N LEU A 13 -2.52 1.37 -31.39
CA LEU A 13 -3.54 1.81 -30.44
C LEU A 13 -3.80 0.74 -29.38
N PHE A 14 -3.86 -0.54 -29.75
CA PHE A 14 -4.04 -1.64 -28.81
C PHE A 14 -2.87 -1.74 -27.81
N PHE A 15 -1.63 -1.59 -28.26
CA PHE A 15 -0.45 -1.58 -27.40
C PHE A 15 -0.43 -0.36 -26.46
N SER A 16 -0.86 0.82 -26.93
CA SER A 16 -0.93 2.02 -26.09
C SER A 16 -1.93 1.90 -24.94
N VAL A 17 -3.03 1.16 -25.14
CA VAL A 17 -4.01 0.89 -24.08
C VAL A 17 -3.47 -0.13 -23.07
N LEU A 18 -2.70 -1.11 -23.53
CA LEU A 18 -2.10 -2.15 -22.66
C LEU A 18 -0.99 -1.61 -21.76
N THR A 19 -0.23 -0.59 -22.18
CA THR A 19 0.82 0.02 -21.35
C THR A 19 0.27 0.93 -20.26
N VAL A 20 -0.94 1.49 -20.43
CA VAL A 20 -1.60 2.37 -19.44
C VAL A 20 -2.45 1.56 -18.46
N ALA A 21 -2.85 0.35 -18.82
CA ALA A 21 -3.72 -0.51 -17.99
C ALA A 21 -2.96 -1.42 -17.00
N GLN A 22 -1.62 -1.42 -16.99
CA GLN A 22 -0.88 -2.02 -15.89
C GLN A 22 -0.87 -1.03 -14.73
N GLU A 23 -1.95 -1.05 -13.93
CA GLU A 23 -1.94 -0.48 -12.58
C GLU A 23 -0.66 -0.97 -11.90
N ASN A 24 0.28 -0.04 -11.65
CA ASN A 24 1.60 -0.41 -11.20
C ASN A 24 1.44 -0.94 -9.77
N ARG A 25 1.44 -2.26 -9.63
CA ARG A 25 1.21 -2.99 -8.39
C ARG A 25 2.25 -2.70 -7.31
N TYR A 26 3.37 -2.10 -7.72
CA TYR A 26 4.50 -1.81 -6.87
C TYR A 26 4.87 -0.33 -6.93
N THR A 27 5.21 0.22 -5.78
CA THR A 27 5.87 1.51 -5.63
C THR A 27 7.19 1.25 -4.91
N LYS A 28 8.30 1.66 -5.52
CA LYS A 28 9.66 1.44 -4.97
C LYS A 28 9.93 -0.03 -4.57
N GLY A 29 9.34 -0.98 -5.31
CA GLY A 29 9.50 -2.42 -5.06
C GLY A 29 8.59 -3.00 -3.98
N ALA A 30 7.76 -2.19 -3.32
CA ALA A 30 6.77 -2.62 -2.34
C ALA A 30 5.36 -2.63 -2.92
N GLU A 31 4.53 -3.59 -2.53
CA GLU A 31 3.12 -3.65 -2.96
C GLU A 31 2.34 -2.45 -2.43
N ASN A 32 1.50 -1.85 -3.28
CA ASN A 32 0.73 -0.63 -2.98
C ASN A 32 -0.79 -0.86 -3.02
N GLY A 33 -1.56 0.23 -2.93
CA GLY A 33 -3.03 0.20 -2.97
C GLY A 33 -3.65 -0.50 -4.18
N TYR A 34 -2.98 -0.51 -5.35
CA TYR A 34 -3.45 -1.30 -6.50
C TYR A 34 -3.37 -2.82 -6.23
N SER A 35 -2.27 -3.27 -5.61
CA SER A 35 -2.13 -4.65 -5.17
C SER A 35 -3.17 -5.01 -4.12
N TRP A 36 -3.38 -4.12 -3.13
CA TRP A 36 -4.37 -4.31 -2.08
C TRP A 36 -5.79 -4.46 -2.64
N LYS A 37 -6.19 -3.60 -3.57
CA LYS A 37 -7.51 -3.68 -4.24
C LYS A 37 -7.65 -4.96 -5.07
N ALA A 38 -6.58 -5.41 -5.72
CA ALA A 38 -6.59 -6.66 -6.47
C ALA A 38 -6.71 -7.93 -5.60
N MET A 39 -6.38 -7.85 -4.30
CA MET A 39 -6.57 -8.95 -3.34
C MET A 39 -8.05 -9.20 -3.02
N SER A 40 -8.92 -8.19 -3.15
CA SER A 40 -10.37 -8.32 -2.93
C SER A 40 -11.15 -8.83 -4.15
N ASN A 41 -10.48 -9.30 -5.20
CA ASN A 41 -11.18 -9.77 -6.40
C ASN A 41 -11.93 -11.08 -6.11
N PRO A 42 -13.28 -11.10 -6.14
CA PRO A 42 -14.09 -12.27 -5.80
C PRO A 42 -13.93 -13.44 -6.80
N LEU A 43 -13.28 -13.21 -7.94
CA LEU A 43 -12.93 -14.25 -8.91
C LEU A 43 -11.64 -15.00 -8.55
N ARG A 44 -10.93 -14.61 -7.49
CA ARG A 44 -9.71 -15.26 -6.99
C ARG A 44 -10.02 -15.94 -5.65
N ILE A 45 -9.58 -17.19 -5.48
CA ILE A 45 -9.88 -18.09 -4.35
C ILE A 45 -9.11 -17.70 -3.06
N TYR A 46 -8.91 -16.41 -2.80
CA TYR A 46 -8.16 -15.96 -1.63
C TYR A 46 -8.97 -14.93 -0.86
N ASP A 47 -10.03 -15.39 -0.19
CA ASP A 47 -10.81 -14.57 0.75
C ASP A 47 -9.90 -14.02 1.89
N ASP A 48 -8.82 -14.75 2.20
CA ASP A 48 -7.86 -14.40 3.25
C ASP A 48 -6.60 -13.66 2.76
N SER A 49 -6.52 -13.24 1.49
CA SER A 49 -5.27 -12.67 0.92
C SER A 49 -4.76 -11.46 1.69
N LYS A 50 -5.66 -10.56 2.09
CA LYS A 50 -5.31 -9.37 2.87
C LYS A 50 -4.86 -9.71 4.29
N TYR A 51 -5.54 -10.65 4.93
CA TYR A 51 -5.20 -11.12 6.27
C TYR A 51 -3.83 -11.80 6.30
N ASN A 52 -3.55 -12.66 5.31
CA ASN A 52 -2.24 -13.28 5.16
C ASN A 52 -1.16 -12.23 4.88
N TYR A 53 -1.45 -11.25 4.01
CA TYR A 53 -0.52 -10.16 3.74
C TYR A 53 -0.19 -9.35 5.01
N LEU A 54 -1.19 -8.97 5.79
CA LEU A 54 -0.99 -8.24 7.04
C LEU A 54 -0.25 -9.07 8.09
N SER A 55 -0.52 -10.38 8.15
CA SER A 55 0.20 -11.28 9.05
C SER A 55 1.70 -11.38 8.72
N GLU A 56 2.05 -11.21 7.44
CA GLU A 56 3.44 -11.21 6.95
C GLU A 56 4.11 -9.82 7.01
N ILE A 57 3.37 -8.77 7.36
CA ILE A 57 3.84 -7.39 7.20
C ILE A 57 5.06 -7.07 8.05
N LEU A 58 5.17 -7.67 9.24
CA LEU A 58 6.30 -7.49 10.15
C LEU A 58 7.60 -8.04 9.56
N GLU A 59 7.54 -9.19 8.89
CA GLU A 59 8.72 -9.76 8.22
C GLU A 59 9.11 -8.90 7.01
N ARG A 60 8.13 -8.40 6.25
CA ARG A 60 8.38 -7.48 5.12
C ARG A 60 8.95 -6.15 5.58
N TYR A 61 8.49 -5.63 6.71
CA TYR A 61 8.97 -4.39 7.30
C TYR A 61 10.47 -4.48 7.63
N ARG A 62 10.91 -5.59 8.25
CA ARG A 62 12.33 -5.83 8.51
C ARG A 62 13.15 -5.86 7.22
N LEU A 63 12.63 -6.47 6.15
CA LEU A 63 13.29 -6.50 4.84
C LEU A 63 13.34 -5.12 4.19
N LEU A 64 12.29 -4.31 4.33
CA LEU A 64 12.27 -2.94 3.81
C LEU A 64 13.28 -2.05 4.54
N GLN A 65 13.37 -2.11 5.87
CA GLN A 65 14.40 -1.37 6.62
C GLN A 65 15.82 -1.76 6.19
N GLN A 66 16.07 -3.04 5.91
CA GLN A 66 17.37 -3.49 5.41
C GLN A 66 17.70 -2.95 4.02
N ASN A 67 16.69 -2.80 3.16
CA ASN A 67 16.86 -2.35 1.77
C ASN A 67 16.78 -0.83 1.62
N PHE A 68 16.09 -0.15 2.54
CA PHE A 68 15.83 1.30 2.55
C PHE A 68 15.98 1.86 3.98
N PRO A 69 17.20 1.89 4.53
CA PRO A 69 17.44 2.40 5.89
C PRO A 69 17.07 3.89 6.04
N GLU A 70 17.08 4.66 4.96
CA GLU A 70 16.73 6.08 4.94
C GLU A 70 15.29 6.37 5.36
N VAL A 71 14.37 5.39 5.21
CA VAL A 71 12.95 5.54 5.57
C VAL A 71 12.58 4.80 6.86
N GLU A 72 13.55 4.45 7.70
CA GLU A 72 13.28 3.84 9.01
C GLU A 72 12.34 4.71 9.87
N HIS A 73 12.46 6.04 9.77
CA HIS A 73 11.61 7.01 10.46
C HIS A 73 10.14 7.02 9.98
N LEU A 74 9.88 6.58 8.74
CA LEU A 74 8.52 6.37 8.21
C LEU A 74 7.91 5.05 8.69
N GLY A 75 8.63 4.32 9.52
CA GLY A 75 8.13 3.17 10.21
C GLY A 75 7.19 3.50 11.36
N CYS A 76 6.61 2.45 11.93
CA CYS A 76 5.71 2.51 13.08
C CYS A 76 6.08 1.49 14.17
N SER A 77 7.34 1.04 14.21
CA SER A 77 7.78 0.04 15.17
C SER A 77 7.70 0.51 16.62
N GLU A 78 7.99 1.79 16.87
CA GLU A 78 7.90 2.37 18.21
C GLU A 78 6.43 2.39 18.68
N GLU A 79 5.55 2.97 17.86
CA GLU A 79 4.12 3.06 18.16
C GLU A 79 3.47 1.68 18.29
N LEU A 80 3.84 0.73 17.43
CA LEU A 80 3.35 -0.66 17.53
C LEU A 80 3.79 -1.31 18.84
N ASN A 81 5.05 -1.12 19.26
CA ASN A 81 5.55 -1.67 20.51
C ASN A 81 4.85 -1.05 21.72
N ASP A 82 4.51 0.23 21.65
CA ASP A 82 3.80 0.93 22.73
C ASP A 82 2.36 0.44 22.86
N LEU A 83 1.65 0.26 21.73
CA LEU A 83 0.31 -0.36 21.71
C LEU A 83 0.32 -1.79 22.26
N LEU A 84 1.35 -2.58 21.92
CA LEU A 84 1.54 -3.94 22.46
C LEU A 84 1.78 -3.95 23.97
N LYS A 85 2.59 -3.02 24.49
CA LYS A 85 2.87 -2.91 25.93
C LYS A 85 1.68 -2.40 26.74
N ALA A 86 0.86 -1.53 26.16
CA ALA A 86 -0.33 -0.99 26.80
C ALA A 86 -1.46 -2.04 26.96
N GLY A 87 -1.31 -3.22 26.35
CA GLY A 87 -2.37 -4.24 26.28
C GLY A 87 -3.50 -3.83 25.32
N GLU A 88 -3.31 -2.75 24.55
CA GLU A 88 -4.28 -2.27 23.57
C GLU A 88 -4.20 -3.07 22.25
N SER A 89 -3.18 -3.90 22.07
CA SER A 89 -3.07 -4.82 20.94
C SER A 89 -4.21 -5.84 20.87
N GLU A 90 -4.80 -6.22 22.00
CA GLU A 90 -5.99 -7.10 22.03
C GLU A 90 -7.23 -6.42 21.42
N ASN A 91 -7.23 -5.09 21.30
CA ASN A 91 -8.30 -4.31 20.70
C ASN A 91 -8.09 -4.03 19.20
N ILE A 92 -6.91 -4.33 18.64
CA ILE A 92 -6.61 -4.12 17.22
C ILE A 92 -6.77 -5.45 16.49
N SER A 93 -8.00 -5.75 16.07
CA SER A 93 -8.24 -6.96 15.28
C SER A 93 -7.63 -6.82 13.88
N LEU A 94 -7.20 -7.94 13.30
CA LEU A 94 -6.76 -8.00 11.90
C LEU A 94 -7.88 -7.51 10.95
N GLU A 95 -9.14 -7.79 11.28
CA GLU A 95 -10.31 -7.34 10.52
C GLU A 95 -10.44 -5.81 10.53
N ASP A 96 -10.28 -5.18 11.69
CA ASP A 96 -10.32 -3.72 11.82
C ASP A 96 -9.17 -3.08 11.02
N MET A 97 -7.98 -3.66 11.06
CA MET A 97 -6.84 -3.18 10.29
C MET A 97 -7.07 -3.33 8.77
N VAL A 98 -7.65 -4.45 8.32
CA VAL A 98 -8.03 -4.64 6.90
C VAL A 98 -9.00 -3.55 6.48
N LYS A 99 -10.06 -3.32 7.26
CA LYS A 99 -11.07 -2.29 6.97
C LYS A 99 -10.47 -0.89 6.96
N ALA A 100 -9.60 -0.60 7.93
CA ALA A 100 -8.91 0.69 8.04
C ALA A 100 -8.02 0.95 6.82
N ILE A 101 -7.32 -0.06 6.31
CA ILE A 101 -6.50 0.06 5.09
C ILE A 101 -7.40 0.16 3.84
N ASP A 102 -8.54 -0.53 3.80
CA ASP A 102 -9.52 -0.37 2.74
C ASP A 102 -10.04 1.06 2.64
N GLU A 103 -10.38 1.66 3.78
CA GLU A 103 -10.76 3.07 3.88
C GLU A 103 -9.64 3.99 3.41
N PHE A 104 -8.40 3.74 3.81
CA PHE A 104 -7.23 4.53 3.39
C PHE A 104 -7.10 4.57 1.86
N TYR A 105 -7.34 3.45 1.18
CA TYR A 105 -7.26 3.35 -0.28
C TYR A 105 -8.55 3.71 -1.03
N THR A 106 -9.58 4.21 -0.35
CA THR A 106 -10.72 4.82 -1.04
C THR A 106 -10.30 6.09 -1.78
N SER A 107 -9.32 6.84 -1.24
CA SER A 107 -8.71 7.97 -1.93
C SER A 107 -7.81 7.52 -3.07
N THR A 108 -8.03 8.06 -4.26
CA THR A 108 -7.19 7.82 -5.44
C THR A 108 -5.78 8.38 -5.30
N GLU A 109 -5.56 9.34 -4.40
CA GLU A 109 -4.23 9.90 -4.15
C GLU A 109 -3.35 8.93 -3.34
N ASN A 110 -3.99 8.02 -2.60
CA ASN A 110 -3.30 7.08 -1.72
C ASN A 110 -2.94 5.77 -2.41
N VAL A 111 -3.51 5.44 -3.58
CA VAL A 111 -3.35 4.11 -4.20
C VAL A 111 -1.91 3.77 -4.59
N SER A 112 -1.07 4.78 -4.82
CA SER A 112 0.36 4.60 -5.09
C SER A 112 1.19 4.40 -3.83
N ILE A 113 0.63 4.62 -2.63
CA ILE A 113 1.36 4.44 -1.39
C ILE A 113 1.50 2.94 -1.10
N PRO A 114 2.71 2.45 -0.75
CA PRO A 114 2.92 1.08 -0.28
C PRO A 114 2.03 0.69 0.92
N ILE A 115 1.56 -0.56 0.94
CA ILE A 115 0.67 -1.10 1.99
C ILE A 115 1.28 -0.98 3.38
N ILE A 116 2.60 -1.11 3.49
CA ILE A 116 3.31 -0.94 4.76
C ILE A 116 3.14 0.47 5.35
N PHE A 117 3.14 1.52 4.52
CA PHE A 117 3.01 2.88 5.01
C PHE A 117 1.55 3.22 5.32
N ALA A 118 0.59 2.63 4.60
CA ALA A 118 -0.83 2.69 4.96
C ALA A 118 -1.08 2.00 6.31
N TYR A 119 -0.45 0.84 6.55
CA TYR A 119 -0.48 0.17 7.85
C TYR A 119 0.13 1.05 8.95
N CYS A 120 1.30 1.63 8.70
CA CYS A 120 1.95 2.50 9.69
C CYS A 120 1.19 3.81 9.95
N PHE A 121 0.49 4.36 8.96
CA PHE A 121 -0.44 5.46 9.17
C PHE A 121 -1.49 5.08 10.23
N ARG A 122 -2.12 3.90 10.08
CA ARG A 122 -3.15 3.42 11.00
C ARG A 122 -2.59 3.12 12.39
N ILE A 123 -1.39 2.55 12.49
CA ILE A 123 -0.74 2.33 13.79
C ILE A 123 -0.46 3.66 14.50
N LYS A 124 0.03 4.68 13.78
CA LYS A 124 0.28 6.02 14.33
C LYS A 124 -1.02 6.67 14.81
N GLU A 125 -2.08 6.59 14.02
CA GLU A 125 -3.41 7.08 14.40
C GLU A 125 -3.92 6.40 15.68
N LEU A 126 -3.84 5.06 15.75
CA LEU A 126 -4.25 4.29 16.93
C LEU A 126 -3.41 4.61 18.17
N SER A 127 -2.13 4.93 18.01
CA SER A 127 -1.25 5.37 19.10
C SER A 127 -1.55 6.79 19.62
N GLY A 128 -2.56 7.46 19.06
CA GLY A 128 -2.99 8.79 19.50
C GLY A 128 -2.18 9.94 18.92
N LYS A 129 -1.52 9.74 17.77
CA LYS A 129 -0.85 10.84 17.04
C LYS A 129 -1.86 11.89 16.60
N SER A 130 -1.45 13.14 16.68
CA SER A 130 -2.28 14.28 16.26
C SER A 130 -2.50 14.30 14.75
N ASP A 131 -3.59 14.93 14.29
CA ASP A 131 -3.86 15.11 12.86
C ASP A 131 -2.69 15.80 12.13
N GLU A 132 -2.02 16.74 12.79
CA GLU A 132 -0.84 17.43 12.28
C GLU A 132 0.33 16.47 12.02
N GLU A 133 0.63 15.59 12.98
CA GLU A 133 1.65 14.55 12.83
C GLU A 133 1.30 13.54 11.73
N LEU A 134 0.02 13.16 11.62
CA LEU A 134 -0.46 12.24 10.58
C LEU A 134 -0.34 12.84 9.18
N ILE A 135 -0.65 14.13 9.03
CA ILE A 135 -0.49 14.87 7.76
C ILE A 135 1.00 14.98 7.40
N MET A 136 1.87 15.32 8.36
CA MET A 136 3.31 15.39 8.13
C MET A 136 3.85 14.04 7.65
N TYR A 137 3.52 12.97 8.35
CA TYR A 137 3.90 11.62 7.97
C TYR A 137 3.43 11.28 6.55
N LEU A 138 2.17 11.57 6.21
CA LEU A 138 1.64 11.29 4.88
C LEU A 138 2.37 12.06 3.78
N ASN A 139 2.73 13.33 4.04
CA ASN A 139 3.51 14.13 3.10
C ASN A 139 4.90 13.54 2.86
N GLU A 140 5.61 13.13 3.91
CA GLU A 140 6.93 12.49 3.79
C GLU A 140 6.85 11.16 3.01
N VAL A 141 5.82 10.36 3.28
CA VAL A 141 5.56 9.12 2.52
C VAL A 141 5.30 9.41 1.04
N ILE A 142 4.50 10.44 0.74
CA ILE A 142 4.20 10.84 -0.64
C ILE A 142 5.47 11.33 -1.35
N GLU A 143 6.33 12.10 -0.68
CA GLU A 143 7.61 12.56 -1.20
C GLU A 143 8.51 11.36 -1.54
N PHE A 144 8.69 10.43 -0.60
CA PHE A 144 9.43 9.19 -0.83
C PHE A 144 8.89 8.35 -2.00
N CYS A 145 7.55 8.29 -2.16
CA CYS A 145 6.95 7.54 -3.25
C CYS A 145 7.21 8.18 -4.63
N ARG A 146 7.44 9.50 -4.69
CA ARG A 146 7.66 10.26 -5.92
C ARG A 146 9.12 10.29 -6.37
N ASP A 147 10.06 10.31 -5.41
CA ASP A 147 11.51 10.36 -5.63
C ASP A 147 12.10 9.01 -6.03
#